data_AF-A0A8H6YVQ9-F1
#
_entry.id   AF-A0A8H6YVQ9-F1
#
_cell.length_a   1.000
_cell.length_b   1.000
_cell.length_c   1.000
_cell.angle_alpha   90.00
_cell.angle_beta   90.00
_cell.angle_gamma   90.00
#
_symmetry.space_group_name_H-M   'P 1'
#
loop_
_entity.id
_entity.type
_entity.pdbx_description
1 polymer ?
#
loop_
_entity_poly.entity_id
_entity_poly.type
_entity_poly.pdbx_seq_one_letter_code
_entity_poly.pdbx_strand_id
1 'polypeptide(L)'
;MYTSSTSRRGRGSGRFANSAPSTPLPPDRDIMEGLHLTSLQTLAIPTITSVAKDVRITDLKSIGSYNWMNASSPTIVVPGKVSAGMAEQGNALPGSSRHWDVFRRPERVSHAIRVLLPVIMAVDKMQETNDSPEAFDWCGEKIDFVTDRNGLRKLMRWIDAAGTHPAPKDFRIDTQLAGSTVLLNRWETRTRVKFSGTSYGFNFEKASTDPALGCEESTGHHRIVKYDLNGLKLVVRFEVDACISTSAQVSGTKKKVEIDDLADKLAGTSLAAKSSTSPSTSSHGLTVLNGGTVVPHSSIVELTTRSEQNAAQFDWDDAYPQLFFSRTPHHFLAVHNRGRFVEVNKRELVSPELQAVERKMQPNLKKLRAALDLIKDIVLRHGQRGRLTLVCRGGKLEVFERTSKVSCLPDEVMARFEN
;
A
#
# COMPACT_ATOMS: atom_id res chain seq x y z
N MET A 1 20.97 45.94 -58.89
CA MET A 1 21.44 44.82 -59.74
C MET A 1 21.92 43.69 -58.84
N TYR A 2 21.79 42.46 -59.32
CA TYR A 2 21.99 41.15 -58.66
C TYR A 2 20.74 40.50 -58.04
N THR A 3 20.10 39.78 -58.96
CA THR A 3 19.19 38.64 -58.88
C THR A 3 19.76 37.41 -58.16
N SER A 4 18.89 36.63 -57.50
CA SER A 4 18.56 35.20 -57.75
C SER A 4 18.01 34.58 -56.45
N SER A 5 16.79 34.03 -56.40
CA SER A 5 16.24 32.78 -56.94
C SER A 5 15.97 31.75 -55.82
N THR A 6 14.66 31.50 -55.60
CA THR A 6 14.03 30.19 -55.35
C THR A 6 14.55 29.26 -54.25
N SER A 7 13.70 28.95 -53.26
CA SER A 7 12.99 27.66 -53.25
C SER A 7 11.86 27.65 -52.20
N ARG A 8 10.61 27.48 -52.69
CA ARG A 8 9.48 27.04 -51.89
C ARG A 8 9.66 25.54 -51.61
N ARG A 9 9.79 25.15 -50.34
CA ARG A 9 9.50 23.78 -49.90
C ARG A 9 8.39 23.84 -48.85
N GLY A 10 7.19 23.44 -49.27
CA GLY A 10 6.10 23.16 -48.37
C GLY A 10 6.49 22.02 -47.43
N ARG A 11 6.39 22.27 -46.13
CA ARG A 11 6.36 21.22 -45.12
C ARG A 11 4.91 20.98 -44.76
N GLY A 12 4.36 19.88 -45.29
CA GLY A 12 3.07 19.35 -44.89
C GLY A 12 3.04 19.12 -43.39
N SER A 13 2.06 19.72 -42.73
CA SER A 13 1.67 19.44 -41.36
C SER A 13 1.04 18.05 -41.29
N GLY A 14 1.86 17.02 -41.08
CA GLY A 14 1.38 15.69 -40.75
C GLY A 14 0.79 15.67 -39.34
N ARG A 15 -0.51 15.93 -39.25
CA ARG A 15 -1.32 15.61 -38.07
C ARG A 15 -1.40 14.08 -37.94
N PHE A 16 -0.58 13.49 -37.09
CA PHE A 16 -0.86 12.16 -36.53
C PHE A 16 -1.45 12.37 -35.13
N ALA A 17 -2.73 12.75 -35.11
CA ALA A 17 -3.57 12.62 -33.94
C ALA A 17 -4.18 11.22 -33.99
N ASN A 18 -3.67 10.30 -33.18
CA ASN A 18 -4.37 9.08 -32.78
C ASN A 18 -4.04 8.80 -31.32
N SER A 19 -4.37 9.75 -30.44
CA SER A 19 -4.61 9.44 -29.04
C SER A 19 -6.05 8.93 -28.96
N ALA A 20 -6.23 7.68 -28.52
CA ALA A 20 -7.55 7.17 -28.16
C ALA A 20 -8.28 8.18 -27.26
N PRO A 21 -9.61 8.37 -27.41
CA PRO A 21 -10.34 9.34 -26.60
C PRO A 21 -10.16 8.99 -25.11
N SER A 22 -9.43 9.83 -24.38
CA SER A 22 -9.29 9.67 -22.94
C SER A 22 -10.67 9.90 -22.34
N THR A 23 -11.28 8.85 -21.78
CA THR A 23 -12.54 9.00 -21.04
C THR A 23 -12.33 10.05 -19.94
N PRO A 24 -13.19 11.07 -19.81
CA PRO A 24 -13.05 12.06 -18.74
C PRO A 24 -13.07 11.35 -17.38
N LEU A 25 -12.25 11.84 -16.45
CA LEU A 25 -12.27 11.31 -15.09
C LEU A 25 -13.63 11.63 -14.46
N PRO A 26 -14.18 10.75 -13.60
CA PRO A 26 -15.33 11.11 -12.79
C PRO A 26 -14.99 12.32 -11.90
N PRO A 27 -15.98 13.15 -11.53
CA PRO A 27 -15.77 14.25 -10.60
C PRO A 27 -15.30 13.74 -9.23
N ASP A 28 -14.68 14.64 -8.48
CA ASP A 28 -14.29 14.40 -7.10
C ASP A 28 -15.53 14.14 -6.24
N ARG A 29 -15.44 13.13 -5.36
CA ARG A 29 -16.49 12.87 -4.37
C ARG A 29 -16.47 13.94 -3.30
N ASP A 30 -17.65 14.33 -2.82
CA ASP A 30 -17.74 15.22 -1.68
C ASP A 30 -17.29 14.46 -0.42
N ILE A 31 -16.32 15.01 0.31
CA ILE A 31 -15.81 14.42 1.55
C ILE A 31 -16.91 14.27 2.61
N MET A 32 -17.95 15.10 2.55
CA MET A 32 -19.11 15.08 3.44
C MET A 32 -20.23 14.14 2.99
N GLU A 33 -20.10 13.49 1.83
CA GLU A 33 -21.18 12.67 1.28
C GLU A 33 -21.59 11.53 2.25
N GLY A 34 -22.89 11.34 2.43
CA GLY A 34 -23.42 10.27 3.30
C GLY A 34 -23.14 10.48 4.80
N LEU A 35 -22.82 11.71 5.23
CA LEU A 35 -22.67 12.10 6.63
C LEU A 35 -23.83 12.98 7.08
N HIS A 36 -24.20 12.90 8.36
CA HIS A 36 -25.05 13.91 8.98
C HIS A 36 -24.33 15.27 9.02
N LEU A 37 -25.07 16.38 8.87
CA LEU A 37 -24.49 17.72 8.77
C LEU A 37 -23.80 18.20 10.06
N THR A 38 -24.30 17.74 11.20
CA THR A 38 -23.79 18.15 12.52
C THR A 38 -22.64 17.23 12.94
N SER A 39 -21.50 17.82 13.28
CA SER A 39 -20.41 17.09 13.92
C SER A 39 -20.82 16.69 15.33
N LEU A 40 -20.55 15.44 15.71
CA LEU A 40 -20.75 14.94 17.07
C LEU A 40 -19.70 15.49 18.04
N GLN A 41 -18.46 15.65 17.56
CA GLN A 41 -17.33 16.05 18.38
C GLN A 41 -16.17 16.53 17.48
N THR A 42 -15.45 17.57 17.90
CA THR A 42 -14.13 17.91 17.36
C THR A 42 -13.03 17.26 18.20
N LEU A 43 -12.08 16.60 17.56
CA LEU A 43 -10.90 16.05 18.24
C LEU A 43 -9.80 17.11 18.25
N ALA A 44 -9.33 17.44 19.46
CA ALA A 44 -8.09 18.18 19.62
C ALA A 44 -6.88 17.25 19.45
N ILE A 45 -5.77 17.80 18.99
CA ILE A 45 -4.49 17.07 18.98
C ILE A 45 -4.09 16.85 20.45
N PRO A 46 -3.84 15.61 20.88
CA PRO A 46 -3.50 15.33 22.28
C PRO A 46 -2.23 16.06 22.72
N THR A 47 -2.23 16.51 23.98
CA THR A 47 -1.01 17.00 24.65
C THR A 47 -0.24 15.84 25.26
N ILE A 48 1.08 15.82 25.09
CA ILE A 48 1.94 14.78 25.68
C ILE A 48 2.65 15.32 26.91
N THR A 49 2.84 14.47 27.92
CA THR A 49 3.69 14.78 29.07
C THR A 49 5.15 14.43 28.76
N SER A 50 6.11 15.14 29.36
CA SER A 50 7.55 14.91 29.13
C SER A 50 8.02 13.52 29.58
N VAL A 51 7.28 12.87 30.48
CA VAL A 51 7.58 11.52 31.01
C VAL A 51 7.00 10.39 30.15
N ALA A 52 6.24 10.69 29.09
CA ALA A 52 5.67 9.66 28.23
C ALA A 52 6.77 8.85 27.53
N LYS A 53 6.69 7.51 27.64
CA LYS A 53 7.62 6.59 26.98
C LYS A 53 7.61 6.80 25.47
N ASP A 54 8.76 6.59 24.84
CA ASP A 54 8.87 6.59 23.39
C ASP A 54 7.94 5.53 22.78
N VAL A 55 7.35 5.88 21.64
CA VAL A 55 6.48 4.99 20.88
C VAL A 55 7.34 4.05 20.06
N ARG A 56 7.12 2.76 20.25
CA ARG A 56 7.84 1.68 19.58
C ARG A 56 6.84 0.65 19.08
N ILE A 57 7.21 0.01 17.97
CA ILE A 57 6.50 -1.14 17.45
C ILE A 57 7.25 -2.39 17.91
N THR A 58 6.55 -3.29 18.58
CA THR A 58 7.05 -4.58 19.07
C THR A 58 6.16 -5.73 18.58
N ASP A 59 6.62 -6.96 18.75
CA ASP A 59 5.85 -8.17 18.39
C ASP A 59 5.35 -8.18 16.93
N LEU A 60 6.18 -7.69 16.02
CA LEU A 60 5.87 -7.63 14.58
C LEU A 60 5.79 -9.04 13.99
N LYS A 61 4.64 -9.35 13.38
CA LYS A 61 4.37 -10.60 12.68
C LYS A 61 3.74 -10.34 11.32
N SER A 62 4.26 -10.97 10.28
CA SER A 62 3.60 -11.00 8.97
C SER A 62 2.52 -12.07 9.02
N ILE A 63 1.25 -11.66 8.93
CA ILE A 63 0.09 -12.57 9.07
C ILE A 63 -0.64 -12.79 7.75
N GLY A 64 -0.31 -12.02 6.72
CA GLY A 64 -0.96 -12.13 5.42
C GLY A 64 -0.25 -11.35 4.33
N SER A 65 -0.49 -11.72 3.07
CA SER A 65 -0.15 -10.90 1.91
C SER A 65 -1.06 -11.23 0.73
N TYR A 66 -1.14 -10.34 -0.23
CA TYR A 66 -1.83 -10.59 -1.49
C TYR A 66 -1.34 -9.65 -2.60
N ASN A 67 -1.62 -10.00 -3.86
CA ASN A 67 -1.51 -9.08 -4.99
C ASN A 67 -2.90 -8.74 -5.53
N TRP A 68 -3.13 -7.49 -5.89
CA TRP A 68 -4.27 -7.13 -6.73
C TRP A 68 -3.97 -7.48 -8.19
N MET A 69 -4.90 -8.15 -8.86
CA MET A 69 -4.76 -8.51 -10.27
C MET A 69 -5.47 -7.51 -11.18
N ASN A 70 -4.91 -7.29 -12.37
CA ASN A 70 -5.58 -6.57 -13.45
C ASN A 70 -6.67 -7.45 -14.08
N ALA A 71 -7.82 -7.55 -13.43
CA ALA A 71 -8.95 -8.38 -13.86
C ALA A 71 -10.24 -7.56 -14.02
N SER A 72 -11.22 -8.10 -14.76
CA SER A 72 -12.52 -7.46 -15.00
C SER A 72 -13.39 -7.38 -13.74
N SER A 73 -13.25 -8.37 -12.85
CA SER A 73 -13.80 -8.36 -11.49
C SER A 73 -12.68 -8.11 -10.48
N PRO A 74 -12.99 -7.59 -9.29
CA PRO A 74 -11.99 -7.47 -8.24
C PRO A 74 -11.43 -8.86 -7.85
N THR A 75 -10.14 -9.04 -8.04
CA THR A 75 -9.47 -10.33 -7.86
C THR A 75 -8.14 -10.12 -7.15
N ILE A 76 -7.89 -10.95 -6.14
CA ILE A 76 -6.59 -11.02 -5.45
C ILE A 76 -5.98 -12.42 -5.59
N VAL A 77 -4.65 -12.46 -5.60
CA VAL A 77 -3.86 -13.69 -5.47
C VAL A 77 -3.23 -13.71 -4.08
N VAL A 78 -3.38 -14.82 -3.37
CA VAL A 78 -2.93 -15.05 -1.98
C VAL A 78 -2.01 -16.29 -1.94
N PRO A 79 -0.85 -16.24 -1.26
CA PRO A 79 -0.26 -15.09 -0.56
C PRO A 79 0.22 -13.97 -1.51
N GLY A 80 0.22 -14.23 -2.82
CA GLY A 80 0.84 -13.33 -3.77
C GLY A 80 2.37 -13.32 -3.62
N LYS A 81 3.04 -12.51 -4.44
CA LYS A 81 4.50 -12.32 -4.40
C LYS A 81 4.85 -10.92 -4.87
N VAL A 82 5.71 -10.25 -4.11
CA VAL A 82 6.28 -8.96 -4.50
C VAL A 82 7.32 -9.17 -5.59
N SER A 83 7.46 -8.19 -6.48
CA SER A 83 8.50 -8.20 -7.50
C SER A 83 9.89 -8.27 -6.86
N ALA A 84 10.75 -9.10 -7.45
CA ALA A 84 12.13 -9.28 -6.99
C ALA A 84 13.08 -8.52 -7.90
N GLY A 85 14.24 -8.12 -7.37
CA GLY A 85 15.32 -7.53 -8.15
C GLY A 85 15.64 -6.11 -7.72
N MET A 86 16.95 -5.82 -7.75
CA MET A 86 17.53 -4.47 -7.81
C MET A 86 18.80 -4.59 -8.63
N ALA A 87 18.96 -3.75 -9.65
CA ALA A 87 20.21 -3.69 -10.41
C ALA A 87 21.40 -3.46 -9.44
N GLU A 88 22.40 -4.35 -9.49
CA GLU A 88 23.65 -4.15 -8.76
C GLU A 88 24.34 -2.87 -9.23
N GLN A 89 25.10 -2.24 -8.32
CA GLN A 89 25.92 -1.07 -8.65
C GLN A 89 26.82 -1.42 -9.85
N GLY A 90 26.66 -0.68 -10.95
CA GLY A 90 27.43 -0.88 -12.18
C GLY A 90 26.60 -1.34 -13.38
N ASN A 91 25.39 -1.87 -13.19
CA ASN A 91 24.47 -2.07 -14.31
C ASN A 91 23.84 -0.73 -14.70
N ALA A 92 23.77 -0.46 -16.02
CA ALA A 92 23.16 0.75 -16.55
C ALA A 92 21.76 0.92 -15.97
N LEU A 93 21.57 1.96 -15.17
CA LEU A 93 20.25 2.32 -14.66
C LEU A 93 19.32 2.52 -15.87
N PRO A 94 18.09 2.00 -15.82
CA PRO A 94 17.24 1.92 -17.00
C PRO A 94 17.15 3.27 -17.70
N GLY A 95 17.58 3.30 -18.96
CA GLY A 95 17.48 4.47 -19.82
C GLY A 95 16.00 4.85 -19.99
N SER A 96 15.69 6.13 -19.85
CA SER A 96 14.31 6.61 -19.89
C SER A 96 13.66 6.36 -21.27
N SER A 97 12.72 5.43 -21.36
CA SER A 97 11.74 5.43 -22.46
C SER A 97 10.73 6.55 -22.23
N ARG A 98 10.62 7.50 -23.17
CA ARG A 98 9.69 8.65 -23.11
C ARG A 98 8.22 8.28 -23.35
N HIS A 99 7.89 6.99 -23.46
CA HIS A 99 6.52 6.56 -23.72
C HIS A 99 5.74 6.42 -22.40
N TRP A 100 4.71 7.24 -22.35
CA TRP A 100 3.76 7.43 -21.26
C TRP A 100 2.64 6.42 -21.46
N ASP A 101 2.40 5.51 -20.52
CA ASP A 101 1.13 4.79 -20.51
C ASP A 101 0.29 5.32 -19.36
N VAL A 102 -0.99 5.56 -19.65
CA VAL A 102 -1.98 5.99 -18.67
C VAL A 102 -2.24 4.81 -17.73
N PHE A 103 -1.44 4.70 -16.67
CA PHE A 103 -1.60 3.62 -15.71
C PHE A 103 -2.81 3.85 -14.80
N ARG A 104 -3.70 2.87 -14.84
CA ARG A 104 -4.87 2.75 -13.97
C ARG A 104 -4.43 1.92 -12.77
N ARG A 105 -4.29 2.52 -11.58
CA ARG A 105 -4.11 1.75 -10.33
C ARG A 105 -5.41 1.00 -10.00
N PRO A 106 -5.48 -0.33 -10.01
CA PRO A 106 -6.70 -1.09 -9.73
C PRO A 106 -7.14 -1.07 -8.27
N GLU A 107 -6.24 -0.74 -7.34
CA GLU A 107 -6.61 -0.35 -5.96
C GLU A 107 -7.63 0.80 -5.91
N ARG A 108 -7.77 1.52 -7.02
CA ARG A 108 -8.70 2.62 -7.20
C ARG A 108 -9.87 2.24 -8.13
N VAL A 109 -9.97 1.01 -8.61
CA VAL A 109 -10.96 0.59 -9.62
C VAL A 109 -12.26 0.02 -9.04
N SER A 110 -12.36 -0.27 -7.74
CA SER A 110 -13.64 -0.76 -7.22
C SER A 110 -14.03 -0.16 -5.89
N HIS A 111 -14.85 0.91 -5.94
CA HIS A 111 -15.73 1.29 -4.82
C HIS A 111 -16.68 0.15 -4.42
N ALA A 112 -16.84 -0.89 -5.25
CA ALA A 112 -17.68 -2.02 -4.88
C ALA A 112 -17.05 -2.86 -3.76
N ILE A 113 -15.74 -2.75 -3.53
CA ILE A 113 -15.05 -3.51 -2.50
C ILE A 113 -14.60 -2.64 -1.34
N ARG A 114 -15.07 -3.04 -0.16
CA ARG A 114 -14.69 -2.54 1.15
C ARG A 114 -13.18 -2.70 1.34
N VAL A 115 -12.42 -1.63 1.59
CA VAL A 115 -10.93 -1.60 1.50
C VAL A 115 -10.25 -2.62 2.41
N LEU A 116 -10.89 -2.95 3.54
CA LEU A 116 -10.39 -3.92 4.51
C LEU A 116 -10.82 -5.38 4.18
N LEU A 117 -11.77 -5.61 3.27
CA LEU A 117 -12.22 -6.97 2.94
C LEU A 117 -11.07 -7.87 2.43
N PRO A 118 -10.23 -7.43 1.47
CA PRO A 118 -9.05 -8.21 1.05
C PRO A 118 -8.07 -8.52 2.19
N VAL A 119 -8.01 -7.67 3.21
CA VAL A 119 -7.14 -7.90 4.39
C VAL A 119 -7.62 -9.13 5.15
N ILE A 120 -8.92 -9.21 5.42
CA ILE A 120 -9.48 -10.31 6.19
C ILE A 120 -9.39 -11.61 5.37
N MET A 121 -9.83 -11.56 4.11
CA MET A 121 -9.83 -12.72 3.21
C MET A 121 -8.44 -13.29 2.96
N ALA A 122 -7.41 -12.44 2.84
CA ALA A 122 -6.05 -12.93 2.61
C ALA A 122 -5.45 -13.61 3.85
N VAL A 123 -5.70 -13.08 5.05
CA VAL A 123 -5.25 -13.72 6.30
C VAL A 123 -5.95 -15.07 6.46
N ASP A 124 -7.28 -15.13 6.34
CA ASP A 124 -8.00 -16.40 6.47
C ASP A 124 -7.52 -17.41 5.44
N LYS A 125 -7.32 -16.97 4.19
CA LYS A 125 -6.90 -17.88 3.13
C LYS A 125 -5.53 -18.47 3.41
N MET A 126 -4.59 -17.69 3.93
CA MET A 126 -3.28 -18.18 4.34
C MET A 126 -3.31 -19.11 5.56
N GLN A 127 -4.31 -18.96 6.43
CA GLN A 127 -4.56 -19.92 7.52
C GLN A 127 -5.12 -21.23 6.96
N GLU A 128 -6.08 -21.18 6.02
CA GLU A 128 -6.64 -22.37 5.36
C GLU A 128 -5.58 -23.17 4.60
N THR A 129 -4.65 -22.49 3.92
CA THR A 129 -3.64 -23.14 3.08
C THR A 129 -2.35 -23.49 3.83
N ASN A 130 -2.25 -23.18 5.13
CA ASN A 130 -1.03 -23.32 5.94
C ASN A 130 0.19 -22.55 5.36
N ASP A 131 -0.05 -21.47 4.61
CA ASP A 131 1.01 -20.59 4.09
C ASP A 131 1.50 -19.58 5.15
N SER A 132 0.73 -19.39 6.23
CA SER A 132 1.15 -18.59 7.38
C SER A 132 2.03 -19.41 8.33
N PRO A 133 3.17 -18.87 8.81
CA PRO A 133 4.04 -19.57 9.74
C PRO A 133 3.43 -19.74 11.15
N GLU A 134 2.39 -18.95 11.47
CA GLU A 134 1.73 -18.97 12.76
C GLU A 134 0.21 -19.03 12.60
N ALA A 135 -0.43 -19.78 13.50
CA ALA A 135 -1.89 -19.81 13.65
C ALA A 135 -2.40 -18.43 14.07
N PHE A 136 -3.46 -17.96 13.41
CA PHE A 136 -4.05 -16.66 13.66
C PHE A 136 -5.57 -16.77 13.71
N ASP A 137 -6.15 -16.25 14.79
CA ASP A 137 -7.59 -16.15 14.97
C ASP A 137 -7.98 -14.71 15.32
N TRP A 138 -8.90 -14.12 14.55
CA TRP A 138 -9.29 -12.72 14.68
C TRP A 138 -9.85 -12.39 16.07
N CYS A 139 -10.67 -13.29 16.61
CA CYS A 139 -11.33 -13.12 17.90
C CYS A 139 -10.32 -13.29 19.07
N GLY A 140 -9.59 -14.40 19.08
CA GLY A 140 -8.62 -14.75 20.13
C GLY A 140 -7.45 -13.78 20.23
N GLU A 141 -7.07 -13.12 19.13
CA GLU A 141 -5.93 -12.21 19.11
C GLU A 141 -6.18 -10.86 19.80
N LYS A 142 -7.46 -10.51 20.02
CA LYS A 142 -7.90 -9.26 20.68
C LYS A 142 -7.29 -8.03 20.01
N ILE A 143 -7.45 -7.92 18.69
CA ILE A 143 -6.94 -6.80 17.90
C ILE A 143 -7.69 -5.52 18.28
N ASP A 144 -6.98 -4.42 18.50
CA ASP A 144 -7.61 -3.12 18.79
C ASP A 144 -8.02 -2.38 17.51
N PHE A 145 -7.17 -2.43 16.48
CA PHE A 145 -7.38 -1.74 15.22
C PHE A 145 -7.04 -2.60 14.01
N VAL A 146 -7.89 -2.53 12.98
CA VAL A 146 -7.54 -2.97 11.61
C VAL A 146 -7.56 -1.75 10.70
N THR A 147 -6.43 -1.47 10.04
CA THR A 147 -6.25 -0.26 9.23
C THR A 147 -5.27 -0.49 8.08
N ASP A 148 -5.03 0.54 7.28
CA ASP A 148 -3.91 0.61 6.35
C ASP A 148 -2.88 1.68 6.76
N ARG A 149 -1.65 1.55 6.25
CA ARG A 149 -0.55 2.51 6.47
C ARG A 149 -0.96 3.94 6.11
N ASN A 150 -1.81 4.11 5.09
CA ASN A 150 -2.27 5.43 4.65
C ASN A 150 -3.18 6.12 5.68
N GLY A 151 -4.07 5.37 6.35
CA GLY A 151 -4.91 5.86 7.44
C GLY A 151 -4.07 6.41 8.60
N LEU A 152 -3.05 5.66 9.03
CA LEU A 152 -2.13 6.11 10.08
C LEU A 152 -1.33 7.35 9.65
N ARG A 153 -0.87 7.41 8.39
CA ARG A 153 -0.18 8.59 7.85
C ARG A 153 -1.06 9.83 7.76
N LYS A 154 -2.34 9.68 7.42
CA LYS A 154 -3.31 10.80 7.43
C LYS A 154 -3.44 11.41 8.83
N LEU A 155 -3.60 10.58 9.85
CA LEU A 155 -3.62 11.02 11.25
C LEU A 155 -2.28 11.66 11.67
N MET A 156 -1.16 11.08 11.24
CA MET A 156 0.16 11.65 11.53
C MET A 156 0.35 13.04 10.91
N ARG A 157 -0.08 13.24 9.66
CA ARG A 157 -0.04 14.57 9.00
C ARG A 157 -0.95 15.58 9.67
N TRP A 158 -2.11 15.17 10.16
CA TRP A 158 -2.97 16.05 10.97
C TRP A 158 -2.27 16.52 12.24
N ILE A 159 -1.55 15.63 12.91
CA ILE A 159 -0.78 15.94 14.13
C ILE A 159 0.42 16.84 13.83
N ASP A 160 1.13 16.55 12.74
CA ASP A 160 2.33 17.27 12.34
C ASP A 160 2.02 18.70 11.88
N ALA A 161 0.86 18.89 11.23
CA ALA A 161 0.45 20.19 10.73
C ALA A 161 -0.20 21.11 11.79
N ALA A 162 -0.06 20.78 13.08
CA ALA A 162 -0.61 21.57 14.18
C ALA A 162 -0.04 23.00 14.18
N GLY A 163 -0.86 23.97 13.77
CA GLY A 163 -0.47 25.38 13.74
C GLY A 163 0.52 25.74 12.64
N THR A 164 0.69 24.90 11.61
CA THR A 164 1.55 25.17 10.46
C THR A 164 0.73 25.54 9.22
N HIS A 165 1.33 26.34 8.33
CA HIS A 165 0.77 26.69 7.03
C HIS A 165 1.64 26.12 5.90
N PRO A 166 1.03 25.53 4.84
CA PRO A 166 -0.41 25.33 4.65
C PRO A 166 -0.98 24.23 5.56
N ALA A 167 -2.30 24.28 5.78
CA ALA A 167 -3.04 23.26 6.51
C ALA A 167 -2.83 21.85 5.88
N PRO A 168 -2.97 20.76 6.67
CA PRO A 168 -2.83 19.42 6.13
C PRO A 168 -3.92 19.16 5.09
N LYS A 169 -3.63 18.27 4.14
CA LYS A 169 -4.61 17.85 3.15
C LYS A 169 -5.84 17.24 3.83
N ASP A 170 -7.01 17.65 3.36
CA ASP A 170 -8.28 17.09 3.80
C ASP A 170 -8.30 15.57 3.61
N PHE A 171 -8.88 14.87 4.58
CA PHE A 171 -9.04 13.42 4.50
C PHE A 171 -10.24 12.93 5.28
N ARG A 172 -10.68 11.72 4.92
CA ARG A 172 -11.75 11.01 5.58
C ARG A 172 -11.34 9.57 5.91
N ILE A 173 -11.75 9.10 7.09
CA ILE A 173 -11.61 7.71 7.53
C ILE A 173 -12.96 7.28 8.11
N ASP A 174 -13.56 6.27 7.49
CA ASP A 174 -14.81 5.69 7.97
C ASP A 174 -14.49 4.64 9.04
N THR A 175 -15.14 4.72 10.20
CA THR A 175 -14.91 3.79 11.31
C THR A 175 -16.13 2.92 11.63
N GLN A 176 -15.88 1.73 12.17
CA GLN A 176 -16.92 0.82 12.69
C GLN A 176 -16.27 -0.22 13.61
N LEU A 177 -17.00 -0.71 14.62
CA LEU A 177 -16.56 -1.87 15.41
C LEU A 177 -16.94 -3.20 14.74
N ALA A 178 -16.00 -4.13 14.72
CA ALA A 178 -16.25 -5.57 14.57
C ALA A 178 -15.82 -6.26 15.88
N GLY A 179 -16.75 -6.89 16.60
CA GLY A 179 -16.48 -7.28 17.99
C GLY A 179 -16.11 -6.06 18.84
N SER A 180 -14.90 -6.06 19.39
CA SER A 180 -14.27 -4.92 20.09
C SER A 180 -13.21 -4.18 19.23
N THR A 181 -12.92 -4.68 18.03
CA THR A 181 -11.90 -4.15 17.13
C THR A 181 -12.42 -2.96 16.33
N VAL A 182 -11.67 -1.86 16.31
CA VAL A 182 -11.99 -0.68 15.50
C VAL A 182 -11.44 -0.84 14.08
N LEU A 183 -12.34 -0.89 13.10
CA LEU A 183 -12.00 -0.84 11.69
C LEU A 183 -11.81 0.61 11.26
N LEU A 184 -10.63 0.96 10.73
CA LEU A 184 -10.36 2.26 10.11
C LEU A 184 -10.33 2.08 8.59
N ASN A 185 -11.48 2.30 7.96
CA ASN A 185 -11.67 2.09 6.53
C ASN A 185 -11.28 3.35 5.74
N ARG A 186 -10.35 3.19 4.80
CA ARG A 186 -9.87 4.26 3.94
C ARG A 186 -11.00 4.78 3.05
N TRP A 187 -11.16 6.10 3.04
CA TRP A 187 -11.96 6.82 2.05
C TRP A 187 -11.04 7.69 1.19
N GLU A 188 -11.31 7.72 -0.13
CA GLU A 188 -10.54 8.51 -1.10
C GLU A 188 -11.49 9.34 -1.97
N THR A 189 -11.12 10.61 -2.19
CA THR A 189 -11.87 11.56 -3.02
C THR A 189 -11.97 11.13 -4.48
N ARG A 190 -10.94 10.42 -4.97
CA ARG A 190 -10.80 10.03 -6.38
C ARG A 190 -10.47 8.56 -6.51
N THR A 191 -11.25 7.85 -7.31
CA THR A 191 -10.96 6.48 -7.77
C THR A 191 -10.19 6.44 -9.08
N ARG A 192 -10.11 7.53 -9.82
CA ARG A 192 -9.23 7.62 -10.97
C ARG A 192 -8.51 8.95 -10.93
N VAL A 193 -7.20 8.91 -11.05
CA VAL A 193 -6.38 10.12 -11.13
C VAL A 193 -5.59 10.02 -12.42
N LYS A 194 -5.62 11.09 -13.21
CA LYS A 194 -4.75 11.23 -14.37
C LYS A 194 -3.33 11.38 -13.84
N PHE A 195 -2.46 10.50 -14.31
CA PHE A 195 -1.05 10.62 -14.03
C PHE A 195 -0.53 11.93 -14.65
N SER A 196 0.17 12.76 -13.87
CA SER A 196 0.66 14.07 -14.33
C SER A 196 1.82 13.97 -15.32
N GLY A 197 2.27 12.75 -15.66
CA GLY A 197 3.39 12.51 -16.57
C GLY A 197 4.77 12.81 -15.97
N THR A 198 4.85 13.23 -14.71
CA THR A 198 6.07 13.79 -14.10
C THR A 198 6.70 12.96 -12.98
N SER A 199 6.09 11.86 -12.52
CA SER A 199 6.71 11.02 -11.49
C SER A 199 7.47 9.84 -12.10
N TYR A 200 8.77 9.75 -11.86
CA TYR A 200 9.60 8.66 -12.40
C TYR A 200 9.56 7.37 -11.57
N GLY A 201 8.90 7.40 -10.40
CA GLY A 201 8.85 6.27 -9.45
C GLY A 201 8.29 4.98 -10.03
N PHE A 202 7.14 5.04 -10.70
CA PHE A 202 6.51 3.84 -11.26
C PHE A 202 7.38 3.17 -12.34
N ASN A 203 8.01 3.98 -13.20
CA ASN A 203 8.90 3.47 -14.22
C ASN A 203 10.19 2.92 -13.61
N PHE A 204 10.69 3.54 -12.55
CA PHE A 204 11.83 3.02 -11.80
C PHE A 204 11.54 1.64 -11.23
N GLU A 205 10.40 1.49 -10.55
CA GLU A 205 9.95 0.23 -9.99
C GLU A 205 9.82 -0.85 -11.06
N LYS A 206 9.08 -0.56 -12.14
CA LYS A 206 8.89 -1.51 -13.25
C LYS A 206 10.20 -1.90 -13.95
N ALA A 207 11.14 -0.96 -14.08
CA ALA A 207 12.39 -1.21 -14.78
C ALA A 207 13.49 -1.80 -13.88
N SER A 208 13.31 -1.75 -12.56
CA SER A 208 14.28 -2.24 -11.57
C SER A 208 13.84 -3.53 -10.90
N THR A 209 12.65 -4.04 -11.22
CA THR A 209 12.09 -5.27 -10.65
C THR A 209 11.55 -6.18 -11.75
N ASP A 210 11.65 -7.49 -11.52
CA ASP A 210 11.07 -8.52 -12.37
C ASP A 210 9.68 -8.91 -11.84
N PRO A 211 8.66 -9.05 -12.71
CA PRO A 211 7.37 -9.58 -12.32
C PRO A 211 7.52 -10.94 -11.65
N ALA A 212 6.82 -11.13 -10.53
CA ALA A 212 6.82 -12.41 -9.84
C ALA A 212 6.02 -13.48 -10.60
N LEU A 213 6.56 -14.69 -10.71
CA LEU A 213 5.89 -15.84 -11.32
C LEU A 213 4.52 -16.08 -10.65
N GLY A 214 3.46 -16.17 -11.46
CA GLY A 214 2.07 -16.31 -11.00
C GLY A 214 1.44 -15.00 -10.51
N CYS A 215 2.12 -13.87 -10.67
CA CYS A 215 1.69 -12.52 -10.33
C CYS A 215 2.06 -11.53 -11.45
N GLU A 216 2.18 -11.99 -12.70
CA GLU A 216 2.65 -11.18 -13.84
C GLU A 216 1.70 -10.02 -14.16
N GLU A 217 0.39 -10.25 -14.01
CA GLU A 217 -0.67 -9.24 -14.16
C GLU A 217 -1.01 -8.53 -12.84
N SER A 218 -0.10 -8.59 -11.85
CA SER A 218 -0.22 -7.88 -10.60
C SER A 218 -0.14 -6.37 -10.82
N THR A 219 -0.89 -5.64 -10.00
CA THR A 219 -0.93 -4.18 -10.01
C THR A 219 -0.54 -3.53 -8.68
N GLY A 220 -0.15 -4.35 -7.72
CA GLY A 220 0.38 -3.96 -6.42
C GLY A 220 0.40 -5.16 -5.49
N HIS A 221 1.51 -5.35 -4.78
CA HIS A 221 1.63 -6.34 -3.71
C HIS A 221 1.37 -5.68 -2.36
N HIS A 222 0.61 -6.34 -1.50
CA HIS A 222 0.27 -5.86 -0.17
C HIS A 222 0.69 -6.86 0.88
N ARG A 223 1.34 -6.35 1.93
CA ARG A 223 1.65 -7.07 3.15
C ARG A 223 0.64 -6.70 4.23
N ILE A 224 0.33 -7.66 5.09
CA ILE A 224 -0.50 -7.50 6.27
C ILE A 224 0.33 -7.93 7.47
N VAL A 225 0.57 -7.00 8.39
CA VAL A 225 1.30 -7.25 9.62
C VAL A 225 0.43 -7.03 10.83
N LYS A 226 0.70 -7.78 11.89
CA LYS A 226 0.24 -7.53 13.25
C LYS A 226 1.41 -7.03 14.09
N TYR A 227 1.17 -6.08 14.98
CA TYR A 227 2.15 -5.66 15.99
C TYR A 227 1.51 -4.97 17.20
N ASP A 228 2.29 -4.82 18.26
CA ASP A 228 1.97 -3.97 19.41
C ASP A 228 2.61 -2.57 19.22
N LEU A 229 1.81 -1.53 19.46
CA LEU A 229 2.22 -0.12 19.46
C LEU A 229 1.98 0.45 20.86
N ASN A 230 2.92 0.26 21.77
CA ASN A 230 2.81 0.67 23.18
C ASN A 230 1.49 0.21 23.83
N GLY A 231 1.23 -1.09 23.79
CA GLY A 231 0.06 -1.75 24.36
C GLY A 231 -1.19 -1.76 23.48
N LEU A 232 -1.12 -1.20 22.26
CA LEU A 232 -2.21 -1.20 21.30
C LEU A 232 -1.90 -2.20 20.19
N LYS A 233 -2.75 -3.23 20.02
CA LYS A 233 -2.57 -4.26 19.00
C LYS A 233 -3.18 -3.83 17.67
N LEU A 234 -2.34 -3.64 16.66
CA LEU A 234 -2.77 -3.23 15.32
C LEU A 234 -2.58 -4.36 14.32
N VAL A 235 -3.51 -4.47 13.39
CA VAL A 235 -3.31 -5.10 12.08
C VAL A 235 -3.24 -4.00 11.03
N VAL A 236 -2.14 -3.96 10.29
CA VAL A 236 -1.85 -2.90 9.31
C VAL A 236 -1.53 -3.51 7.95
N ARG A 237 -2.30 -3.09 6.93
CA ARG A 237 -2.02 -3.39 5.53
C ARG A 237 -1.18 -2.28 4.88
N PHE A 238 -0.21 -2.65 4.04
CA PHE A 238 0.55 -1.69 3.25
C PHE A 238 1.02 -2.28 1.92
N GLU A 239 1.20 -1.42 0.92
CA GLU A 239 1.83 -1.78 -0.36
C GLU A 239 3.33 -2.00 -0.16
N VAL A 240 3.91 -2.96 -0.87
CA VAL A 240 5.34 -3.23 -0.90
C VAL A 240 5.83 -3.10 -2.33
N ASP A 241 6.87 -2.30 -2.53
CA ASP A 241 7.36 -1.98 -3.87
C ASP A 241 8.26 -3.08 -4.42
N ALA A 242 9.15 -3.63 -3.58
CA ALA A 242 10.11 -4.66 -4.00
C ALA A 242 10.59 -5.54 -2.83
N CYS A 243 11.31 -6.62 -3.15
CA CYS A 243 12.15 -7.33 -2.19
C CYS A 243 13.57 -7.57 -2.70
N ILE A 244 14.52 -7.62 -1.78
CA ILE A 244 15.89 -8.08 -2.04
C ILE A 244 15.89 -9.60 -2.18
N SER A 245 16.51 -10.12 -3.23
CA SER A 245 16.72 -11.56 -3.39
C SER A 245 17.60 -12.07 -2.25
N THR A 246 17.05 -12.88 -1.35
CA THR A 246 17.84 -13.60 -0.36
C THR A 246 18.65 -14.68 -1.08
N SER A 247 19.96 -14.74 -0.79
CA SER A 247 20.94 -15.65 -1.40
C SER A 247 20.55 -17.14 -1.34
N ALA A 248 19.58 -17.51 -0.51
CA ALA A 248 18.95 -18.84 -0.49
C ALA A 248 18.20 -19.22 -1.78
N GLN A 249 17.98 -18.29 -2.72
CA GLN A 249 17.36 -18.56 -4.02
C GLN A 249 18.37 -18.68 -5.18
N VAL A 250 19.67 -18.47 -4.94
CA VAL A 250 20.71 -18.48 -5.98
C VAL A 250 21.48 -19.81 -6.04
N SER A 251 21.21 -20.77 -5.14
CA SER A 251 21.78 -22.13 -5.22
C SER A 251 21.07 -23.06 -6.21
N GLY A 252 20.33 -22.51 -7.19
CA GLY A 252 20.05 -23.21 -8.44
C GLY A 252 21.31 -23.23 -9.29
N THR A 253 22.31 -24.02 -8.88
CA THR A 253 23.49 -24.28 -9.70
C THR A 253 22.99 -24.81 -11.05
N LYS A 254 23.43 -24.16 -12.13
CA LYS A 254 23.35 -24.67 -13.50
C LYS A 254 24.10 -26.00 -13.57
N LYS A 255 23.49 -27.10 -13.12
CA LYS A 255 23.94 -28.44 -13.49
C LYS A 255 23.44 -28.68 -14.90
N LYS A 256 24.40 -28.93 -15.80
CA LYS A 256 24.17 -29.55 -17.11
C LYS A 256 23.19 -30.71 -16.90
N VAL A 257 22.00 -30.61 -17.48
CA VAL A 257 21.04 -31.70 -17.51
C VAL A 257 21.59 -32.74 -18.48
N GLU A 258 22.07 -33.86 -17.96
CA GLU A 258 22.32 -35.06 -18.76
C GLU A 258 20.99 -35.63 -19.23
N ILE A 259 20.96 -36.08 -20.49
CA ILE A 259 19.75 -36.42 -21.26
C ILE A 259 19.00 -37.63 -20.66
N ASP A 260 19.65 -38.43 -19.80
CA ASP A 260 19.01 -39.58 -19.12
C ASP A 260 18.07 -39.20 -17.98
N ASP A 261 18.19 -37.98 -17.42
CA ASP A 261 17.30 -37.50 -16.33
C ASP A 261 15.93 -36.98 -16.86
N LEU A 262 15.72 -37.05 -18.17
CA LEU A 262 14.46 -36.67 -18.83
C LEU A 262 13.49 -37.84 -18.97
N ALA A 263 13.99 -39.08 -19.07
CA ALA A 263 13.17 -40.28 -19.20
C ALA A 263 12.45 -40.64 -17.88
N ASP A 264 13.15 -40.52 -16.75
CA ASP A 264 12.56 -40.75 -15.42
C ASP A 264 11.56 -39.65 -15.02
N LYS A 265 11.74 -38.43 -15.54
CA LYS A 265 10.78 -37.32 -15.34
C LYS A 265 9.54 -37.39 -16.24
N LEU A 266 9.61 -38.13 -17.35
CA LEU A 266 8.45 -38.45 -18.20
C LEU A 266 7.70 -39.71 -17.73
N ALA A 267 8.38 -40.66 -17.08
CA ALA A 267 7.72 -41.82 -16.47
C ALA A 267 6.90 -41.45 -15.21
N GLY A 268 7.25 -40.34 -14.54
CA GLY A 268 6.49 -39.77 -13.42
C GLY A 268 5.26 -38.93 -13.81
N THR A 269 5.06 -38.62 -15.10
CA THR A 269 3.84 -37.98 -15.60
C THR A 269 2.70 -38.98 -15.76
N SER A 270 2.29 -39.59 -14.64
CA SER A 270 0.89 -39.94 -14.47
C SER A 270 0.12 -38.63 -14.34
N LEU A 271 -0.95 -38.45 -15.12
CA LEU A 271 -1.87 -37.32 -15.03
C LEU A 271 -2.56 -37.32 -13.65
N ALA A 272 -1.83 -36.92 -12.61
CA ALA A 272 -2.42 -36.44 -11.38
C ALA A 272 -3.12 -35.13 -11.75
N ALA A 273 -4.44 -35.19 -11.76
CA ALA A 273 -5.34 -34.11 -12.09
C ALA A 273 -4.76 -32.78 -11.60
N LYS A 274 -4.69 -31.79 -12.52
CA LYS A 274 -4.71 -30.39 -12.11
C LYS A 274 -5.81 -30.30 -11.06
N SER A 275 -5.45 -30.11 -9.79
CA SER A 275 -6.40 -29.65 -8.80
C SER A 275 -6.76 -28.24 -9.27
N SER A 276 -7.73 -28.18 -10.18
CA SER A 276 -8.46 -26.98 -10.49
C SER A 276 -9.11 -26.59 -9.17
N THR A 277 -8.39 -25.86 -8.32
CA THR A 277 -8.99 -25.14 -7.23
C THR A 277 -9.86 -24.12 -7.93
N SER A 278 -11.14 -24.44 -8.04
CA SER A 278 -12.11 -23.56 -8.65
C SER A 278 -11.97 -22.21 -7.95
N PRO A 279 -11.88 -21.09 -8.69
CA PRO A 279 -11.79 -19.77 -8.08
C PRO A 279 -12.93 -19.63 -7.06
N SER A 280 -12.59 -19.52 -5.78
CA SER A 280 -13.59 -19.22 -4.76
C SER A 280 -13.94 -17.75 -4.92
N THR A 281 -14.98 -17.48 -5.69
CA THR A 281 -15.61 -16.17 -5.68
C THR A 281 -16.31 -16.05 -4.34
N SER A 282 -15.82 -15.17 -3.47
CA SER A 282 -16.56 -14.86 -2.25
C SER A 282 -17.94 -14.31 -2.64
N SER A 283 -18.94 -14.58 -1.80
CA SER A 283 -20.30 -14.01 -1.92
C SER A 283 -20.32 -12.47 -1.97
N HIS A 284 -19.18 -11.82 -1.71
CA HIS A 284 -19.00 -10.36 -1.62
C HIS A 284 -18.37 -9.72 -2.86
N GLY A 285 -18.28 -10.46 -3.97
CA GLY A 285 -17.75 -9.94 -5.22
C GLY A 285 -16.23 -9.78 -5.27
N LEU A 286 -15.50 -10.40 -4.33
CA LEU A 286 -14.05 -10.55 -4.37
C LEU A 286 -13.68 -11.98 -4.76
N THR A 287 -12.92 -12.15 -5.84
CA THR A 287 -12.34 -13.45 -6.20
C THR A 287 -10.99 -13.61 -5.52
N VAL A 288 -10.78 -14.73 -4.82
CA VAL A 288 -9.50 -15.06 -4.16
C VAL A 288 -8.90 -16.26 -4.87
N LEU A 289 -7.69 -16.07 -5.42
CA LEU A 289 -6.92 -17.10 -6.11
C LEU A 289 -5.71 -17.51 -5.26
N ASN A 290 -5.32 -18.78 -5.35
CA ASN A 290 -4.07 -19.24 -4.78
C ASN A 290 -2.92 -18.95 -5.75
N GLY A 291 -1.83 -18.39 -5.24
CA GLY A 291 -0.62 -18.16 -6.04
C GLY A 291 0.40 -17.26 -5.37
N GLY A 292 1.57 -17.15 -5.99
CA GLY A 292 2.73 -16.46 -5.41
C GLY A 292 3.39 -17.25 -4.28
N THR A 293 4.26 -16.59 -3.53
CA THR A 293 5.03 -17.18 -2.43
C THR A 293 5.33 -16.11 -1.40
N VAL A 294 5.21 -16.45 -0.11
CA VAL A 294 5.58 -15.56 0.98
C VAL A 294 7.08 -15.22 0.89
N VAL A 295 7.40 -13.94 0.86
CA VAL A 295 8.78 -13.47 1.03
C VAL A 295 9.01 -13.02 2.47
N PRO A 296 10.23 -13.19 3.04
CA PRO A 296 10.54 -12.72 4.38
C PRO A 296 10.26 -11.22 4.55
N HIS A 297 9.69 -10.81 5.69
CA HIS A 297 9.50 -9.39 5.98
C HIS A 297 10.83 -8.64 6.03
N SER A 298 11.91 -9.31 6.43
CA SER A 298 13.25 -8.72 6.48
C SER A 298 13.80 -8.31 5.11
N SER A 299 13.26 -8.81 3.99
CA SER A 299 13.79 -8.52 2.66
C SER A 299 13.05 -7.43 1.89
N ILE A 300 11.94 -6.91 2.43
CA ILE A 300 11.10 -5.95 1.71
C ILE A 300 11.72 -4.54 1.65
N VAL A 301 11.44 -3.83 0.57
CA VAL A 301 12.02 -2.53 0.25
C VAL A 301 10.93 -1.52 -0.09
N GLU A 302 11.06 -0.31 0.43
CA GLU A 302 10.34 0.87 -0.05
C GLU A 302 11.23 1.61 -1.07
N LEU A 303 10.69 1.85 -2.26
CA LEU A 303 11.33 2.56 -3.35
C LEU A 303 10.84 4.00 -3.41
N THR A 304 11.78 4.95 -3.42
CA THR A 304 11.46 6.35 -3.65
C THR A 304 12.33 6.94 -4.74
N THR A 305 11.84 8.01 -5.36
CA THR A 305 12.59 8.73 -6.41
C THR A 305 12.65 10.21 -6.12
N ARG A 306 13.79 10.84 -6.41
CA ARG A 306 13.96 12.30 -6.38
C ARG A 306 14.87 12.78 -7.49
N SER A 307 14.66 14.02 -7.91
CA SER A 307 15.61 14.70 -8.79
C SER A 307 16.91 14.99 -8.06
N GLU A 308 18.06 15.01 -8.76
CA GLU A 308 19.36 15.41 -8.21
C GLU A 308 19.26 16.69 -7.36
N GLN A 309 18.56 17.70 -7.86
CA GLN A 309 18.37 19.00 -7.19
C GLN A 309 17.67 18.91 -5.82
N ASN A 310 16.86 17.88 -5.60
CA ASN A 310 16.02 17.72 -4.41
C ASN A 310 16.42 16.51 -3.55
N ALA A 311 17.42 15.73 -3.96
CA ALA A 311 17.80 14.49 -3.29
C ALA A 311 18.37 14.75 -1.88
N ALA A 312 19.15 15.83 -1.71
CA ALA A 312 19.74 16.20 -0.44
C ALA A 312 18.72 16.71 0.60
N GLN A 313 17.57 17.25 0.15
CA GLN A 313 16.49 17.77 0.99
C GLN A 313 15.32 16.78 1.02
N PHE A 314 15.61 15.49 1.12
CA PHE A 314 14.57 14.48 1.17
C PHE A 314 13.68 14.70 2.40
N ASP A 315 12.39 14.88 2.16
CA ASP A 315 11.38 15.12 3.19
C ASP A 315 11.14 13.85 4.01
N TRP A 316 11.92 13.70 5.06
CA TRP A 316 11.80 12.60 6.02
C TRP A 316 10.57 12.72 6.90
N ASP A 317 10.02 13.92 7.10
CA ASP A 317 8.83 14.10 7.92
C ASP A 317 7.60 13.47 7.21
N ASP A 318 7.52 13.52 5.88
CA ASP A 318 6.49 12.79 5.10
C ASP A 318 6.84 11.32 4.81
N ALA A 319 8.12 11.01 4.58
CA ALA A 319 8.56 9.69 4.12
C ALA A 319 8.74 8.67 5.26
N TYR A 320 9.34 9.06 6.39
CA TYR A 320 9.65 8.14 7.49
C TYR A 320 8.42 7.43 8.09
N PRO A 321 7.24 8.06 8.24
CA PRO A 321 6.03 7.36 8.71
C PRO A 321 5.66 6.14 7.86
N GLN A 322 6.05 6.13 6.58
CA GLN A 322 5.86 4.95 5.73
C GLN A 322 6.60 3.74 6.29
N LEU A 323 7.89 3.91 6.53
CA LEU A 323 8.80 2.88 7.03
C LEU A 323 8.46 2.49 8.46
N PHE A 324 8.09 3.46 9.29
CA PHE A 324 7.73 3.22 10.68
C PHE A 324 6.51 2.29 10.79
N PHE A 325 5.36 2.65 10.19
CA PHE A 325 4.12 1.88 10.36
C PHE A 325 4.11 0.53 9.64
N SER A 326 4.91 0.38 8.57
CA SER A 326 5.07 -0.91 7.89
C SER A 326 6.18 -1.77 8.48
N ARG A 327 7.09 -1.17 9.27
CA ARG A 327 8.38 -1.73 9.64
C ARG A 327 9.16 -2.23 8.42
N THR A 328 9.08 -1.52 7.30
CA THR A 328 9.84 -1.84 6.08
C THR A 328 11.34 -1.66 6.38
N PRO A 329 12.16 -2.73 6.32
CA PRO A 329 13.55 -2.67 6.77
C PRO A 329 14.46 -1.83 5.85
N HIS A 330 14.16 -1.78 4.56
CA HIS A 330 15.02 -1.17 3.56
C HIS A 330 14.31 -0.02 2.83
N HIS A 331 15.02 1.10 2.65
CA HIS A 331 14.55 2.23 1.86
C HIS A 331 15.59 2.61 0.81
N PHE A 332 15.23 2.52 -0.47
CA PHE A 332 16.11 2.83 -1.59
C PHE A 332 15.60 4.08 -2.31
N LEU A 333 16.40 5.16 -2.22
CA LEU A 333 16.12 6.42 -2.90
C LEU A 333 16.91 6.49 -4.20
N ALA A 334 16.21 6.34 -5.33
CA ALA A 334 16.82 6.49 -6.65
C ALA A 334 16.81 7.97 -7.09
N VAL A 335 18.01 8.50 -7.31
CA VAL A 335 18.24 9.88 -7.74
C VAL A 335 18.26 9.94 -9.25
N HIS A 336 17.55 10.91 -9.83
CA HIS A 336 17.47 11.07 -11.28
C HIS A 336 17.74 12.50 -11.76
N ASN A 337 18.24 12.60 -12.99
CA ASN A 337 18.28 13.84 -13.75
C ASN A 337 17.31 13.72 -14.92
N ARG A 338 16.15 14.41 -14.83
CA ARG A 338 15.09 14.39 -15.85
C ARG A 338 14.67 12.98 -16.31
N GLY A 339 14.63 12.03 -15.37
CA GLY A 339 14.23 10.64 -15.63
C GLY A 339 15.37 9.66 -15.94
N ARG A 340 16.59 10.15 -16.11
CA ARG A 340 17.79 9.30 -16.14
C ARG A 340 18.25 9.10 -14.70
N PHE A 341 18.14 7.88 -14.18
CA PHE A 341 18.64 7.55 -12.86
C PHE A 341 20.17 7.53 -12.87
N VAL A 342 20.77 8.07 -11.81
CA VAL A 342 22.25 8.23 -11.70
C VAL A 342 22.83 7.57 -10.45
N GLU A 343 22.01 7.40 -9.41
CA GLU A 343 22.45 6.91 -8.11
C GLU A 343 21.28 6.25 -7.37
N VAL A 344 21.55 5.27 -6.52
CA VAL A 344 20.58 4.69 -5.59
C VAL A 344 21.14 4.71 -4.17
N ASN A 345 20.55 5.55 -3.32
CA ASN A 345 20.90 5.69 -1.91
C ASN A 345 20.14 4.65 -1.08
N LYS A 346 20.86 3.64 -0.59
CA LYS A 346 20.30 2.54 0.20
C LYS A 346 20.42 2.82 1.69
N ARG A 347 19.32 2.67 2.42
CA ARG A 347 19.26 2.86 3.87
C ARG A 347 18.52 1.70 4.52
N GLU A 348 18.89 1.41 5.76
CA GLU A 348 18.17 0.48 6.62
C GLU A 348 17.43 1.23 7.73
N LEU A 349 16.26 0.75 8.12
CA LEU A 349 15.43 1.34 9.17
C LEU A 349 16.17 1.48 10.51
N VAL A 350 17.11 0.57 10.77
CA VAL A 350 17.96 0.54 11.97
C VAL A 350 19.23 1.40 11.84
N SER A 351 19.47 2.03 10.69
CA SER A 351 20.65 2.87 10.48
C SER A 351 20.63 4.11 11.40
N PRO A 352 21.80 4.65 11.79
CA PRO A 352 21.87 5.84 12.63
C PRO A 352 21.12 7.06 12.06
N GLU A 353 21.11 7.20 10.73
CA GLU A 353 20.36 8.25 10.03
C GLU A 353 18.86 8.15 10.30
N LEU A 354 18.25 6.99 10.05
CA LEU A 354 16.81 6.80 10.24
C LEU A 354 16.41 6.75 11.72
N GLN A 355 17.29 6.29 12.60
CA GLN A 355 17.09 6.35 14.05
C GLN A 355 17.15 7.80 14.58
N ALA A 356 17.92 8.69 13.94
CA ALA A 356 17.88 10.12 14.27
C ALA A 356 16.55 10.77 13.84
N VAL A 357 16.04 10.40 12.65
CA VAL A 357 14.71 10.83 12.19
C VAL A 357 13.61 10.35 13.15
N GLU A 358 13.66 9.08 13.56
CA GLU A 358 12.71 8.51 14.52
C GLU A 358 12.66 9.31 15.82
N ARG A 359 13.83 9.59 16.41
CA ARG A 359 13.95 10.40 17.64
C ARG A 359 13.33 11.79 17.50
N LYS A 360 13.54 12.46 16.37
CA LYS A 360 12.91 13.76 16.07
C LYS A 360 11.38 13.64 15.99
N MET A 361 10.86 12.52 15.49
CA MET A 361 9.44 12.28 15.28
C MET A 361 8.69 11.76 16.52
N GLN A 362 9.40 11.29 17.55
CA GLN A 362 8.82 10.74 18.78
C GLN A 362 7.75 11.63 19.44
N PRO A 363 7.88 12.97 19.54
CA PRO A 363 6.81 13.80 20.08
C PRO A 363 5.48 13.64 19.33
N ASN A 364 5.51 13.57 18.00
CA ASN A 364 4.30 13.43 17.21
C ASN A 364 3.79 11.97 17.19
N LEU A 365 4.68 10.98 17.26
CA LEU A 365 4.27 9.58 17.46
C LEU A 365 3.54 9.38 18.80
N LYS A 366 4.01 10.02 19.89
CA LYS A 366 3.32 10.00 21.20
C LYS A 366 1.92 10.61 21.12
N LYS A 367 1.76 11.73 20.41
CA LYS A 367 0.44 12.34 20.16
C LYS A 367 -0.44 11.41 19.32
N LEU A 368 0.11 10.72 18.32
CA LEU A 368 -0.63 9.77 17.50
C LEU A 368 -1.12 8.59 18.35
N ARG A 369 -0.25 8.03 19.19
CA ARG A 369 -0.62 6.94 20.09
C ARG A 369 -1.79 7.35 21.00
N ALA A 370 -1.74 8.55 21.59
CA ALA A 370 -2.84 9.08 22.40
C ALA A 370 -4.11 9.36 21.57
N ALA A 371 -3.97 9.83 20.32
CA ALA A 371 -5.10 10.07 19.43
C ALA A 371 -5.80 8.75 19.06
N LEU A 372 -5.06 7.66 18.89
CA LEU A 372 -5.62 6.33 18.66
C LEU A 372 -6.43 5.84 19.88
N ASP A 373 -5.98 6.07 21.11
CA ASP A 373 -6.80 5.76 22.30
C ASP A 373 -8.11 6.55 22.28
N LEU A 374 -8.04 7.86 22.04
CA LEU A 374 -9.22 8.71 21.98
C LEU A 374 -10.21 8.25 20.89
N ILE A 375 -9.70 7.92 19.70
CA ILE A 375 -10.52 7.39 18.60
C ILE A 375 -11.16 6.07 19.02
N LYS A 376 -10.40 5.16 19.65
CA LYS A 376 -10.92 3.87 20.14
C LYS A 376 -12.05 4.09 21.14
N ASP A 377 -11.85 4.95 22.14
CA ASP A 377 -12.84 5.26 23.17
C ASP A 377 -14.11 5.90 22.58
N ILE A 378 -13.97 6.79 21.60
CA ILE A 378 -15.11 7.38 20.89
C ILE A 378 -15.92 6.29 20.20
N VAL A 379 -15.26 5.42 19.41
CA VAL A 379 -15.94 4.39 18.63
C VAL A 379 -16.60 3.35 19.56
N LEU A 380 -15.91 2.94 20.64
CA LEU A 380 -16.46 2.02 21.64
C LEU A 380 -17.72 2.57 22.32
N ARG A 381 -17.73 3.85 22.73
CA ARG A 381 -18.91 4.49 23.36
C ARG A 381 -20.15 4.52 22.47
N HIS A 382 -19.97 4.53 21.14
CA HIS A 382 -21.08 4.51 20.20
C HIS A 382 -21.53 3.08 19.81
N GLY A 383 -20.79 2.06 20.27
CA GLY A 383 -21.13 0.65 20.10
C GLY A 383 -21.09 0.14 18.66
N GLN A 384 -21.40 -1.14 18.48
CA GLN A 384 -21.29 -1.85 17.19
C GLN A 384 -22.26 -1.34 16.11
N ARG A 385 -23.37 -0.72 16.53
CA ARG A 385 -24.33 -0.07 15.63
C ARG A 385 -23.89 1.33 15.20
N GLY A 386 -22.89 1.91 15.88
CA GLY A 386 -22.28 3.18 15.52
C GLY A 386 -21.67 3.13 14.11
N ARG A 387 -21.84 4.22 13.36
CA ARG A 387 -21.24 4.42 12.04
C ARG A 387 -20.55 5.77 12.05
N LEU A 388 -19.37 5.84 12.65
CA LEU A 388 -18.67 7.11 12.82
C LEU A 388 -17.69 7.33 11.68
N THR A 389 -17.46 8.59 11.34
CA THR A 389 -16.49 8.98 10.32
C THR A 389 -15.65 10.13 10.86
N LEU A 390 -14.33 9.99 10.74
CA LEU A 390 -13.37 11.04 10.99
C LEU A 390 -13.19 11.85 9.71
N VAL A 391 -13.38 13.16 9.79
CA VAL A 391 -13.16 14.10 8.68
C VAL A 391 -12.18 15.17 9.14
N CYS A 392 -11.04 15.27 8.47
CA CYS A 392 -10.12 16.39 8.61
C CYS A 392 -10.38 17.39 7.49
N ARG A 393 -10.73 18.64 7.83
CA ARG A 393 -10.85 19.76 6.89
C ARG A 393 -10.14 20.97 7.43
N GLY A 394 -9.24 21.55 6.64
CA GLY A 394 -8.48 22.74 7.05
C GLY A 394 -7.73 22.57 8.38
N GLY A 395 -7.24 21.35 8.66
CA GLY A 395 -6.53 21.01 9.91
C GLY A 395 -7.42 20.68 11.11
N LYS A 396 -8.74 20.82 11.01
CA LYS A 396 -9.68 20.44 12.07
C LYS A 396 -10.18 19.01 11.86
N LEU A 397 -9.98 18.14 12.84
CA LEU A 397 -10.48 16.76 12.82
C LEU A 397 -11.81 16.66 13.57
N GLU A 398 -12.86 16.25 12.88
CA GLU A 398 -14.23 16.20 13.37
C GLU A 398 -14.81 14.79 13.20
N VAL A 399 -15.67 14.39 14.13
CA VAL A 399 -16.44 13.13 14.10
C VAL A 399 -17.83 13.42 13.60
N PHE A 400 -18.30 12.62 12.65
CA PHE A 400 -19.65 12.64 12.13
C PHE A 400 -20.28 11.27 12.20
N GLU A 401 -21.60 11.20 12.29
CA GLU A 401 -22.34 9.95 12.05
C GLU A 401 -22.60 9.80 10.55
N ARG A 402 -22.44 8.59 10.01
CA ARG A 402 -22.87 8.23 8.65
C ARG A 402 -24.38 8.02 8.62
N THR A 403 -25.02 8.54 7.58
CA THR A 403 -26.44 8.32 7.33
C THR A 403 -26.73 6.87 6.93
N SER A 404 -25.80 6.24 6.21
CA SER A 404 -25.88 4.84 5.82
C SER A 404 -25.53 3.90 6.99
N LYS A 405 -26.35 2.85 7.14
CA LYS A 405 -26.09 1.76 8.10
C LYS A 405 -25.28 0.60 7.51
N VAL A 406 -24.92 0.67 6.23
CA VAL A 406 -24.07 -0.32 5.56
C VAL A 406 -22.75 -0.49 6.32
N SER A 407 -22.40 -1.74 6.61
CA SER A 407 -21.18 -2.08 7.36
C SER A 407 -19.90 -1.85 6.53
N CYS A 408 -18.77 -1.65 7.20
CA CYS A 408 -17.45 -1.56 6.60
C CYS A 408 -16.94 -2.92 6.10
N LEU A 409 -17.47 -4.04 6.59
CA LEU A 409 -17.20 -5.40 6.11
C LEU A 409 -18.52 -6.21 6.08
N PRO A 410 -18.67 -7.18 5.17
CA PRO A 410 -19.87 -8.03 5.13
C PRO A 410 -20.10 -8.72 6.47
N ASP A 411 -21.35 -9.04 6.80
CA ASP A 411 -21.69 -9.47 8.17
C ASP A 411 -20.97 -10.79 8.56
N GLU A 412 -20.82 -11.75 7.63
CA GLU A 412 -20.02 -12.96 7.86
C GLU A 412 -18.52 -12.69 8.08
N VAL A 413 -18.02 -11.54 7.64
CA VAL A 413 -16.64 -11.09 7.87
C VAL A 413 -16.53 -10.34 9.18
N MET A 414 -17.57 -9.60 9.57
CA MET A 414 -17.67 -8.99 10.90
C MET A 414 -17.71 -10.06 12.00
N ALA A 415 -18.41 -11.18 11.77
CA ALA A 415 -18.56 -12.29 12.71
C ALA A 415 -17.23 -12.96 13.11
N ARG A 416 -16.16 -12.80 12.33
CA ARG A 416 -14.82 -13.32 12.68
C ARG A 416 -14.23 -12.68 13.94
N PHE A 417 -14.71 -11.49 14.30
CA PHE A 417 -14.28 -10.75 15.48
C PHE A 417 -15.19 -10.99 16.69
N GLU A 418 -16.22 -11.82 16.53
CA GLU A 418 -17.22 -12.12 17.55
C GLU A 418 -16.87 -13.47 18.22
N ASN A 419 -17.19 -13.59 19.51
CA ASN A 419 -16.95 -14.82 20.29
C ASN A 419 -17.94 -15.92 19.91
#